data_AF-A0A940BYM4-F1
#
_entry.id   AF-A0A940BYM4-F1
#
_cell.length_a   1.000
_cell.length_b   1.000
_cell.length_c   1.000
_cell.angle_alpha   90.00
_cell.angle_beta   90.00
_cell.angle_gamma   90.00
#
_symmetry.space_group_name_H-M   'P 1'
#
loop_
_entity.id
_entity.type
_entity.pdbx_description
1 polymer ?
#
loop_
_entity_poly.entity_id
_entity_poly.type
_entity_poly.pdbx_seq_one_letter_code
_entity_poly.pdbx_strand_id
1 'polypeptide(L)'
;MKLSLDDGRLLPGTTKKDDTLILPPEGGGILLPELAGDGPRWLNATMTVLAGHAQAFELRVWGGEEEPRVTVRFGLMPGFRAAVALDLNWLDGHVLFPGHRVGTQKVVCHGSRIDRAEIRRAALVSMACFEPVSVRVESLSLDDAPCAVQPPCGEKLIDAFGQYAPKEWPGKIRSEEELAAALRAEAAKPAAYPFPSWTKWGGCADRKLAPGTGFFSRARRDGRWYLTDPEGCAFFSMGPDCVVARADSRIDGLENLLDGLPPRDAAHAFLYESPRRAF
;
A
#
# COMPACT_ATOMS: atom_id res chain seq x y z
N MET A 1 27.05 5.44 6.05
CA MET A 1 27.20 4.92 7.43
C MET A 1 26.41 3.62 7.56
N LYS A 2 27.07 2.47 7.78
CA LYS A 2 26.35 1.19 7.97
C LYS A 2 25.62 1.16 9.31
N LEU A 3 24.39 0.66 9.32
CA LEU A 3 23.60 0.45 10.52
C LEU A 3 23.64 -1.02 10.92
N SER A 4 23.76 -1.28 12.22
CA SER A 4 23.83 -2.65 12.74
C SER A 4 22.45 -3.25 12.97
N LEU A 5 22.34 -4.56 12.82
CA LEU A 5 21.16 -5.37 13.14
C LEU A 5 21.35 -6.13 14.46
N ASP A 6 21.92 -5.50 15.48
CA ASP A 6 22.20 -6.16 16.76
C ASP A 6 20.93 -6.36 17.59
N ASP A 7 20.92 -7.38 18.45
CA ASP A 7 19.76 -7.76 19.26
C ASP A 7 19.20 -6.62 20.12
N GLY A 8 20.08 -5.72 20.61
CA GLY A 8 19.69 -4.54 21.38
C GLY A 8 18.87 -3.49 20.61
N ARG A 9 18.72 -3.65 19.30
CA ARG A 9 17.92 -2.76 18.43
C ARG A 9 16.62 -3.40 17.97
N LEU A 10 16.46 -4.71 18.15
CA LEU A 10 15.29 -5.43 17.66
C LEU A 10 14.06 -5.02 18.48
N LEU A 11 12.96 -4.77 17.78
CA LEU A 11 11.68 -4.53 18.42
C LEU A 11 11.09 -5.83 18.99
N PRO A 12 10.17 -5.76 19.97
CA PRO A 12 9.58 -6.93 20.60
C PRO A 12 9.11 -7.99 19.59
N GLY A 13 9.40 -9.26 19.89
CA GLY A 13 9.06 -10.41 19.04
C GLY A 13 9.92 -10.58 17.78
N THR A 14 10.75 -9.59 17.42
CA THR A 14 11.69 -9.72 16.30
C THR A 14 12.88 -10.55 16.72
N THR A 15 13.21 -11.56 15.93
CA THR A 15 14.43 -12.36 16.12
C THR A 15 15.30 -12.27 14.88
N LYS A 16 16.59 -12.56 15.04
CA LYS A 16 17.56 -12.52 13.96
C LYS A 16 18.28 -13.86 13.87
N LYS A 17 18.45 -14.33 12.63
CA LYS A 17 19.31 -15.45 12.29
C LYS A 17 20.14 -15.04 11.07
N ASP A 18 21.45 -14.93 11.25
CA ASP A 18 22.39 -14.45 10.23
C ASP A 18 22.00 -13.05 9.70
N ASP A 19 21.72 -12.92 8.41
CA ASP A 19 21.26 -11.70 7.75
C ASP A 19 19.72 -11.60 7.66
N THR A 20 19.00 -12.50 8.31
CA THR A 20 17.54 -12.63 8.18
C THR A 20 16.86 -12.23 9.50
N LEU A 21 15.93 -11.28 9.39
CA LEU A 21 15.00 -10.93 10.47
C LEU A 21 13.75 -11.79 10.36
N ILE A 22 13.29 -12.33 11.48
CA ILE A 22 12.00 -13.01 11.61
C ILE A 22 11.10 -12.06 12.38
N LEU A 23 10.11 -11.51 11.67
CA LEU A 23 9.19 -10.50 12.18
C LEU A 23 7.89 -11.18 12.63
N PRO A 24 7.34 -10.84 13.81
CA PRO A 24 6.14 -11.49 14.31
C PRO A 24 4.85 -10.96 13.62
N PRO A 25 3.73 -11.69 13.70
CA PRO A 25 2.46 -11.31 13.06
C PRO A 25 1.95 -9.94 13.48
N GLU A 26 2.13 -9.54 14.74
CA GLU A 26 1.73 -8.23 15.27
C GLU A 26 2.56 -7.05 14.74
N GLY A 27 3.65 -7.33 14.02
CA GLY A 27 4.62 -6.35 13.56
C GLY A 27 5.85 -6.29 14.47
N GLY A 28 7.02 -6.18 13.85
CA GLY A 28 8.31 -6.07 14.53
C GLY A 28 9.22 -5.12 13.76
N GLY A 29 10.53 -5.26 13.91
CA GLY A 29 11.50 -4.46 13.17
C GLY A 29 12.69 -4.04 14.02
N ILE A 30 13.23 -2.87 13.70
CA ILE A 30 14.48 -2.38 14.28
C ILE A 30 14.39 -0.90 14.65
N LEU A 31 15.02 -0.54 15.75
CA LEU A 31 15.26 0.84 16.15
C LEU A 31 16.38 1.47 15.30
N LEU A 32 16.19 2.73 14.95
CA LEU A 32 17.10 3.51 14.13
C LEU A 32 17.46 4.85 14.82
N PRO A 33 18.15 4.83 15.97
CA PRO A 33 18.48 6.05 16.71
C PRO A 33 19.32 7.05 15.89
N GLU A 34 20.07 6.56 14.90
CA GLU A 34 20.93 7.38 14.03
C GLU A 34 20.17 8.34 13.10
N LEU A 35 18.84 8.22 13.01
CA LEU A 35 18.03 9.17 12.24
C LEU A 35 17.92 10.53 12.94
N ALA A 36 18.11 10.58 14.27
CA ALA A 36 18.05 11.82 15.04
C ALA A 36 19.29 12.69 14.84
N GLY A 37 19.07 14.01 14.77
CA GLY A 37 20.12 15.01 14.57
C GLY A 37 20.66 15.08 13.14
N ASP A 38 21.88 15.60 13.00
CA ASP A 38 22.53 15.75 11.71
C ASP A 38 23.05 14.41 11.17
N GLY A 39 23.10 14.28 9.85
CA GLY A 39 23.65 13.08 9.21
C GLY A 39 23.21 12.93 7.77
N PRO A 40 23.51 11.79 7.15
CA PRO A 40 23.25 11.56 5.74
C PRO A 40 21.74 11.57 5.41
N ARG A 41 21.41 11.94 4.16
CA ARG A 41 20.03 12.16 3.71
C ARG A 41 19.21 10.88 3.49
N TRP A 42 19.83 9.78 3.12
CA TRP A 42 19.12 8.59 2.63
C TRP A 42 19.23 7.42 3.58
N LEU A 43 18.10 6.84 3.97
CA LEU A 43 18.05 5.51 4.57
C LEU A 43 17.97 4.47 3.45
N ASN A 44 19.09 3.79 3.23
CA ASN A 44 19.25 2.77 2.21
C ASN A 44 19.16 1.37 2.81
N ALA A 45 18.46 0.46 2.15
CA ALA A 45 18.47 -0.95 2.51
C ALA A 45 18.43 -1.84 1.27
N THR A 46 19.00 -3.05 1.40
CA THR A 46 18.76 -4.13 0.44
C THR A 46 18.04 -5.25 1.16
N MET A 47 16.80 -5.50 0.75
CA MET A 47 15.87 -6.36 1.47
C MET A 47 15.16 -7.32 0.54
N THR A 48 14.94 -8.55 1.00
CA THR A 48 14.16 -9.58 0.29
C THR A 48 13.15 -10.20 1.24
N VAL A 49 11.86 -10.11 0.90
CA VAL A 49 10.79 -10.81 1.62
C VAL A 49 10.81 -12.27 1.21
N LEU A 50 11.05 -13.17 2.16
CA LEU A 50 11.15 -14.62 1.91
C LEU A 50 9.81 -15.35 2.03
N ALA A 51 8.72 -14.62 2.28
CA ALA A 51 7.36 -15.14 2.33
C ALA A 51 6.72 -15.23 0.93
N GLY A 52 5.65 -16.02 0.81
CA GLY A 52 4.84 -16.17 -0.42
C GLY A 52 3.85 -15.02 -0.66
N HIS A 53 4.00 -13.91 0.05
CA HIS A 53 3.17 -12.72 -0.06
C HIS A 53 4.02 -11.46 0.12
N ALA A 54 3.54 -10.34 -0.41
CA ALA A 54 4.17 -9.04 -0.18
C ALA A 54 4.15 -8.68 1.31
N GLN A 55 5.14 -7.91 1.74
CA GLN A 55 5.19 -7.36 3.09
C GLN A 55 5.24 -5.84 3.03
N ALA A 56 4.40 -5.19 3.84
CA ALA A 56 4.43 -3.75 4.04
C ALA A 56 5.30 -3.38 5.24
N PHE A 57 6.07 -2.31 5.09
CA PHE A 57 6.96 -1.76 6.10
C PHE A 57 6.65 -0.28 6.30
N GLU A 58 7.03 0.23 7.46
CA GLU A 58 6.91 1.62 7.83
C GLU A 58 8.21 2.10 8.47
N LEU A 59 8.77 3.20 7.97
CA LEU A 59 9.64 4.04 8.79
C LEU A 59 8.75 4.94 9.64
N ARG A 60 8.74 4.69 10.96
CA ARG A 60 8.01 5.47 11.94
C ARG A 60 8.95 6.40 12.70
N VAL A 61 8.55 7.65 12.87
CA VAL A 61 9.37 8.69 13.52
C VAL A 61 8.53 9.45 14.55
N TRP A 62 9.07 9.62 15.76
CA TRP A 62 8.40 10.24 16.90
C TRP A 62 9.17 11.49 17.38
N GLY A 63 8.45 12.56 17.71
CA GLY A 63 9.00 13.79 18.32
C GLY A 63 8.90 13.84 19.84
N GLY A 64 8.22 12.86 20.45
CA GLY A 64 7.96 12.77 21.90
C GLY A 64 6.52 12.40 22.23
N GLU A 65 5.64 12.33 21.24
CA GLU A 65 4.27 11.84 21.34
C GLU A 65 4.20 10.31 21.47
N GLU A 66 3.02 9.81 21.83
CA GLU A 66 2.72 8.37 21.89
C GLU A 66 2.68 7.72 20.49
N GLU A 67 1.98 8.37 19.56
CA GLU A 67 1.87 7.94 18.16
C GLU A 67 2.97 8.53 17.29
N PRO A 68 3.40 7.83 16.21
CA PRO A 68 4.41 8.36 15.30
C PRO A 68 3.89 9.64 14.62
N ARG A 69 4.71 10.71 14.67
CA ARG A 69 4.39 11.98 14.03
C ARG A 69 4.48 11.87 12.51
N VAL A 70 5.46 11.11 12.00
CA VAL A 70 5.61 10.80 10.57
C VAL A 70 5.71 9.30 10.37
N THR A 71 5.01 8.81 9.35
CA THR A 71 5.11 7.42 8.88
C THR A 71 5.37 7.40 7.39
N VAL A 72 6.48 6.80 6.97
CA VAL A 72 6.78 6.51 5.55
C VAL A 72 6.53 5.02 5.31
N ARG A 73 5.41 4.70 4.67
CA ARG A 73 5.02 3.33 4.34
C ARG A 73 5.54 2.94 2.97
N PHE A 74 6.04 1.72 2.82
CA PHE A 74 6.39 1.12 1.55
C PHE A 74 6.11 -0.39 1.58
N GLY A 75 5.91 -1.01 0.42
CA GLY A 75 5.76 -2.47 0.31
C GLY A 75 6.94 -3.08 -0.44
N LEU A 76 7.22 -4.35 -0.17
CA LEU A 76 8.19 -5.15 -0.92
C LEU A 76 7.49 -6.34 -1.56
N MET A 77 7.85 -6.62 -2.82
CA MET A 77 7.38 -7.81 -3.53
C MET A 77 7.99 -9.09 -2.91
N PRO A 78 7.23 -10.20 -2.84
CA PRO A 78 7.76 -11.48 -2.36
C PRO A 78 8.87 -12.00 -3.28
N GLY A 79 9.92 -12.58 -2.69
CA GLY A 79 11.05 -13.18 -3.41
C GLY A 79 11.95 -12.21 -4.17
N PHE A 80 11.60 -10.93 -4.25
CA PHE A 80 12.37 -9.94 -5.01
C PHE A 80 13.39 -9.23 -4.11
N ARG A 81 14.64 -9.20 -4.58
CA ARG A 81 15.74 -8.47 -3.95
C ARG A 81 15.63 -6.98 -4.25
N ALA A 82 15.02 -6.22 -3.35
CA ALA A 82 14.70 -4.81 -3.54
C ALA A 82 15.79 -3.88 -2.97
N ALA A 83 16.13 -2.84 -3.73
CA ALA A 83 16.90 -1.69 -3.24
C ALA A 83 15.93 -0.62 -2.74
N VAL A 84 15.85 -0.48 -1.41
CA VAL A 84 15.05 0.55 -0.73
C VAL A 84 15.92 1.78 -0.52
N ALA A 85 15.42 2.95 -0.91
CA ALA A 85 16.03 4.23 -0.59
C ALA A 85 14.93 5.20 -0.13
N LEU A 86 14.92 5.52 1.16
CA LEU A 86 13.99 6.48 1.74
C LEU A 86 14.72 7.81 1.92
N ASP A 87 14.16 8.87 1.35
CA ASP A 87 14.70 10.22 1.48
C ASP A 87 14.22 10.83 2.81
N LEU A 88 15.15 11.16 3.70
CA LEU A 88 14.80 11.76 4.99
C LEU A 88 14.28 13.19 4.85
N ASN A 89 14.42 13.85 3.69
CA ASN A 89 13.74 15.12 3.44
C ASN A 89 12.20 14.95 3.38
N TRP A 90 11.68 13.74 3.17
CA TRP A 90 10.22 13.51 3.22
C TRP A 90 9.64 13.75 4.62
N LEU A 91 10.48 13.76 5.66
CA LEU A 91 10.07 14.11 7.03
C LEU A 91 9.57 15.56 7.15
N ASP A 92 9.84 16.42 6.17
CA ASP A 92 9.28 17.77 6.08
C ASP A 92 7.77 17.80 5.78
N GLY A 93 7.15 16.66 5.47
CA GLY A 93 5.70 16.57 5.22
C GLY A 93 5.24 17.23 3.91
N HIS A 94 6.17 17.52 3.00
CA HIS A 94 5.90 18.20 1.73
C HIS A 94 5.47 17.24 0.59
N VAL A 95 5.56 15.93 0.80
CA VAL A 95 5.27 14.90 -0.20
C VAL A 95 4.33 13.85 0.39
N LEU A 96 3.34 13.43 -0.39
CA LEU A 96 2.45 12.32 -0.04
C LEU A 96 2.85 11.02 -0.76
N PHE A 97 3.20 11.11 -2.05
CA PHE A 97 3.58 9.96 -2.88
C PHE A 97 4.94 10.21 -3.57
N PRO A 98 6.07 9.84 -2.97
CA PRO A 98 7.39 10.08 -3.57
C PRO A 98 7.72 9.16 -4.76
N GLY A 99 6.79 8.28 -5.15
CA GLY A 99 7.00 7.25 -6.16
C GLY A 99 7.58 5.96 -5.59
N HIS A 100 7.83 5.00 -6.47
CA HIS A 100 8.40 3.70 -6.11
C HIS A 100 9.67 3.45 -6.92
N ARG A 101 10.49 2.52 -6.43
CA ARG A 101 11.65 1.95 -7.11
C ARG A 101 11.37 0.50 -7.48
N VAL A 102 12.15 -0.04 -8.40
CA VAL A 102 12.09 -1.45 -8.81
C VAL A 102 12.12 -2.37 -7.58
N GLY A 103 11.13 -3.25 -7.45
CA GLY A 103 10.98 -4.17 -6.32
C GLY A 103 10.26 -3.63 -5.10
N THR A 104 10.05 -2.31 -5.03
CA THR A 104 9.21 -1.68 -4.02
C THR A 104 7.82 -1.41 -4.60
N GLN A 105 6.81 -1.47 -3.75
CA GLN A 105 5.46 -1.03 -4.05
C GLN A 105 5.28 0.45 -3.68
N LYS A 106 4.05 0.95 -3.81
CA LYS A 106 3.69 2.34 -3.49
C LYS A 106 4.31 2.79 -2.16
N VAL A 107 5.02 3.90 -2.21
CA VAL A 107 5.49 4.63 -1.02
C VAL A 107 4.46 5.70 -0.67
N VAL A 108 4.12 5.81 0.61
CA VAL A 108 3.19 6.83 1.12
C VAL A 108 3.73 7.46 2.39
N CYS A 109 3.79 8.79 2.41
CA CYS A 109 4.19 9.57 3.56
C CYS A 109 2.94 10.14 4.25
N HIS A 110 2.78 9.86 5.55
CA HIS A 110 1.70 10.39 6.38
C HIS A 110 2.24 11.17 7.55
N GLY A 111 1.39 12.04 8.11
CA GLY A 111 1.68 12.78 9.33
C GLY A 111 2.01 14.24 9.09
N SER A 112 2.67 14.85 10.07
CA SER A 112 3.07 16.26 10.05
C SER A 112 4.59 16.40 10.14
N ARG A 113 5.13 17.51 9.62
CA ARG A 113 6.56 17.80 9.60
C ARG A 113 7.25 17.47 10.93
N ILE A 114 8.43 16.84 10.86
CA ILE A 114 9.36 16.70 11.98
C ILE A 114 10.78 17.06 11.56
N ASP A 115 11.39 17.98 12.30
CA ASP A 115 12.81 18.27 12.13
C ASP A 115 13.66 17.11 12.69
N ARG A 116 14.79 16.80 12.06
CA ARG A 116 15.65 15.70 12.52
C ARG A 116 16.18 15.92 13.93
N ALA A 117 16.39 17.17 14.36
CA ALA A 117 16.81 17.49 15.72
C ALA A 117 15.70 17.24 16.77
N GLU A 118 14.43 17.15 16.35
CA GLU A 118 13.30 16.86 17.22
C GLU A 118 13.06 15.35 17.41
N ILE A 119 13.67 14.50 16.58
CA ILE A 119 13.45 13.05 16.62
C ILE A 119 13.92 12.49 17.96
N ARG A 120 12.99 11.84 18.68
CA ARG A 120 13.27 11.13 19.94
C ARG A 120 13.34 9.63 19.77
N ARG A 121 12.68 9.11 18.75
CA ARG A 121 12.69 7.70 18.37
C ARG A 121 12.41 7.57 16.89
N ALA A 122 13.07 6.63 16.24
CA ALA A 122 12.74 6.19 14.90
C ALA A 122 12.88 4.67 14.81
N ALA A 123 12.06 4.04 13.98
CA ALA A 123 12.08 2.61 13.77
C ALA A 123 11.64 2.24 12.36
N LEU A 124 12.31 1.26 11.77
CA LEU A 124 11.84 0.59 10.56
C LEU A 124 11.09 -0.67 11.01
N VAL A 125 9.80 -0.73 10.71
CA VAL A 125 8.91 -1.77 11.23
C VAL A 125 8.18 -2.51 10.11
N SER A 126 7.86 -3.79 10.33
CA SER A 126 6.82 -4.45 9.53
C SER A 126 5.44 -4.06 10.03
N MET A 127 4.52 -3.88 9.09
CA MET A 127 3.11 -3.85 9.42
C MET A 127 2.63 -5.25 9.82
N ALA A 128 1.62 -5.29 10.69
CA ALA A 128 0.99 -6.52 11.10
C ALA A 128 0.49 -7.33 9.89
N CYS A 129 0.62 -8.64 9.97
CA CYS A 129 0.18 -9.59 8.96
C CYS A 129 -0.31 -10.89 9.64
N PHE A 130 -0.69 -11.89 8.86
CA PHE A 130 -1.36 -13.08 9.37
C PHE A 130 -0.39 -14.18 9.87
N GLU A 131 0.91 -14.04 9.60
CA GLU A 131 1.93 -15.03 9.96
C GLU A 131 3.30 -14.35 10.23
N PRO A 132 4.25 -15.02 10.90
CA PRO A 132 5.61 -14.49 11.00
C PRO A 132 6.26 -14.38 9.61
N VAL A 133 7.00 -13.29 9.37
CA VAL A 133 7.62 -13.02 8.06
C VAL A 133 9.13 -12.98 8.18
N SER A 134 9.78 -13.83 7.39
CA SER A 134 11.24 -13.82 7.24
C SER A 134 11.67 -12.81 6.17
N VAL A 135 12.58 -11.92 6.53
CA VAL A 135 13.09 -10.85 5.66
C VAL A 135 14.61 -10.88 5.70
N ARG A 136 15.24 -11.16 4.56
CA ARG A 136 16.69 -11.01 4.42
C ARG A 136 17.04 -9.53 4.30
N VAL A 137 17.98 -9.07 5.11
CA VAL A 137 18.49 -7.69 5.12
C VAL A 137 20.00 -7.75 4.87
N GLU A 138 20.39 -7.62 3.61
CA GLU A 138 21.80 -7.74 3.20
C GLU A 138 22.60 -6.47 3.49
N SER A 139 21.93 -5.32 3.46
CA SER A 139 22.54 -4.03 3.77
C SER A 139 21.52 -3.07 4.39
N LEU A 140 21.98 -2.26 5.32
CA LEU A 140 21.24 -1.14 5.89
C LEU A 140 22.22 -0.01 6.20
N SER A 141 21.97 1.19 5.69
CA SER A 141 22.89 2.33 5.84
C SER A 141 22.18 3.68 5.75
N LEU A 142 22.82 4.70 6.34
CA LEU A 142 22.55 6.10 6.08
C LEU A 142 23.61 6.68 5.15
N ASP A 143 23.26 7.17 3.97
CA ASP A 143 24.22 7.72 3.00
C ASP A 143 23.75 9.04 2.38
N ASP A 144 24.67 9.80 1.77
CA ASP A 144 24.36 11.10 1.15
C ASP A 144 23.67 10.97 -0.22
N ALA A 145 23.71 9.77 -0.79
CA ALA A 145 23.07 9.41 -2.04
C ALA A 145 22.17 8.18 -1.87
N PRO A 146 21.11 8.05 -2.68
CA PRO A 146 20.31 6.84 -2.64
C PRO A 146 21.10 5.65 -3.16
N CYS A 147 20.79 4.45 -2.68
CA CYS A 147 21.36 3.22 -3.22
C CYS A 147 21.03 3.08 -4.72
N ALA A 148 21.92 2.41 -5.45
CA ALA A 148 21.71 2.14 -6.87
C ALA A 148 20.48 1.23 -7.06
N VAL A 149 19.74 1.47 -8.14
CA VAL A 149 18.65 0.58 -8.54
C VAL A 149 19.24 -0.79 -8.87
N GLN A 150 18.61 -1.87 -8.37
CA GLN A 150 19.08 -3.21 -8.69
C GLN A 150 18.89 -3.48 -10.19
N PRO A 151 19.84 -4.17 -10.84
CA PRO A 151 19.61 -4.65 -12.20
C PRO A 151 18.35 -5.52 -12.23
N PRO A 152 17.58 -5.51 -13.33
CA PRO A 152 16.41 -6.35 -13.46
C PRO A 152 16.77 -7.81 -13.18
N CYS A 153 15.96 -8.52 -12.39
CA CYS A 153 16.05 -9.98 -12.42
C CYS A 153 15.60 -10.47 -13.80
N GLY A 154 16.16 -11.58 -14.27
CA GLY A 154 15.73 -12.19 -15.53
C GLY A 154 14.31 -12.79 -15.47
N GLU A 155 13.68 -12.78 -14.29
CA GLU A 155 12.38 -13.39 -14.05
C GLU A 155 11.25 -12.38 -14.26
N LYS A 156 10.20 -12.81 -14.96
CA LYS A 156 8.97 -12.04 -15.11
C LYS A 156 8.12 -12.25 -13.87
N LEU A 157 7.83 -11.16 -13.16
CA LEU A 157 7.02 -11.20 -11.94
C LEU A 157 5.55 -10.89 -12.20
N ILE A 158 5.26 -10.19 -13.28
CA ILE A 158 3.91 -9.78 -13.64
C ILE A 158 3.57 -10.37 -15.01
N ASP A 159 2.50 -11.15 -15.08
CA ASP A 159 2.04 -11.76 -16.33
C ASP A 159 1.29 -10.77 -17.24
N ALA A 160 0.91 -11.23 -18.44
CA ALA A 160 0.17 -10.42 -19.41
C ALA A 160 -1.19 -9.88 -18.92
N PHE A 161 -1.74 -10.44 -17.83
CA PHE A 161 -3.00 -9.99 -17.22
C PHE A 161 -2.76 -9.05 -16.02
N GLY A 162 -1.51 -8.67 -15.74
CA GLY A 162 -1.16 -7.83 -14.59
C GLY A 162 -1.13 -8.59 -13.26
N GLN A 163 -1.14 -9.91 -13.28
CA GLN A 163 -1.17 -10.74 -12.07
C GLN A 163 0.25 -11.14 -11.64
N TYR A 164 0.44 -11.42 -10.35
CA TYR A 164 1.72 -11.94 -9.85
C TYR A 164 1.99 -13.35 -10.42
N ALA A 165 2.91 -13.43 -11.38
CA ALA A 165 3.17 -14.64 -12.15
C ALA A 165 3.61 -15.84 -11.28
N PRO A 166 4.51 -15.70 -10.29
CA PRO A 166 5.05 -16.84 -9.53
C PRO A 166 4.08 -17.56 -8.60
N LYS A 167 2.90 -17.00 -8.28
CA LYS A 167 1.95 -17.59 -7.32
C LYS A 167 0.70 -18.10 -8.00
N GLU A 168 0.17 -19.22 -7.51
CA GLU A 168 -1.13 -19.74 -7.91
C GLU A 168 -2.19 -19.48 -6.82
N TRP A 169 -3.42 -19.16 -7.24
CA TRP A 169 -4.58 -18.99 -6.35
C TRP A 169 -5.89 -19.34 -7.09
N PRO A 170 -6.97 -19.66 -6.35
CA PRO A 170 -8.28 -19.89 -6.96
C PRO A 170 -8.75 -18.68 -7.76
N GLY A 171 -9.09 -18.89 -9.04
CA GLY A 171 -9.57 -17.85 -9.94
C GLY A 171 -8.49 -17.02 -10.65
N LYS A 172 -7.20 -17.39 -10.55
CA LYS A 172 -6.15 -16.79 -11.39
C LYS A 172 -6.42 -17.07 -12.87
N ILE A 173 -6.47 -16.02 -13.68
CA ILE A 173 -6.73 -16.09 -15.12
C ILE A 173 -5.49 -16.59 -15.86
N ARG A 174 -5.65 -17.56 -16.77
CA ARG A 174 -4.54 -18.13 -17.56
C ARG A 174 -4.64 -17.87 -19.05
N SER A 175 -5.80 -17.45 -19.54
CA SER A 175 -6.00 -17.13 -20.96
C SER A 175 -7.08 -16.08 -21.17
N GLU A 176 -7.10 -15.51 -22.36
CA GLU A 176 -8.13 -14.55 -22.78
C GLU A 176 -9.52 -15.20 -22.82
N GLU A 177 -9.61 -16.48 -23.18
CA GLU A 177 -10.86 -17.23 -23.16
C GLU A 177 -11.40 -17.41 -21.74
N GLU A 178 -10.52 -17.71 -20.78
CA GLU A 178 -10.90 -17.81 -19.37
C GLU A 178 -11.40 -16.45 -18.85
N LEU A 179 -10.68 -15.36 -19.17
CA LEU A 179 -11.11 -14.00 -18.83
C LEU A 179 -12.49 -13.67 -19.42
N ALA A 180 -12.68 -13.93 -20.72
CA ALA A 180 -13.94 -13.68 -21.41
C ALA A 180 -15.09 -14.51 -20.80
N ALA A 181 -14.84 -15.78 -20.45
CA ALA A 181 -15.82 -16.63 -19.80
C ALA A 181 -16.19 -16.09 -18.40
N ALA A 182 -15.21 -15.68 -17.60
CA ALA A 182 -15.43 -15.10 -16.28
C ALA A 182 -16.26 -13.81 -16.35
N LEU A 183 -15.92 -12.90 -17.27
CA LEU A 183 -16.66 -11.65 -17.47
C LEU A 183 -18.11 -11.89 -17.92
N ARG A 184 -18.33 -12.84 -18.83
CA ARG A 184 -19.69 -13.22 -19.28
C ARG A 184 -20.50 -13.85 -18.15
N ALA A 185 -19.88 -14.70 -17.34
CA ALA A 185 -20.53 -15.30 -16.18
C ALA A 185 -20.95 -14.24 -15.15
N GLU A 186 -20.09 -13.24 -14.90
CA GLU A 186 -20.42 -12.11 -14.02
C GLU A 186 -21.57 -11.26 -14.59
N ALA A 187 -21.50 -10.91 -15.88
CA ALA A 187 -22.53 -10.11 -16.54
C ALA A 187 -23.90 -10.82 -16.63
N ALA A 188 -23.92 -12.16 -16.61
CA ALA A 188 -25.15 -12.94 -16.59
C ALA A 188 -25.82 -13.02 -15.21
N LYS A 189 -25.16 -12.57 -14.14
CA LYS A 189 -25.77 -12.53 -12.80
C LYS A 189 -26.93 -11.52 -12.77
N PRO A 190 -28.03 -11.85 -12.10
CA PRO A 190 -29.17 -10.94 -12.02
C PRO A 190 -28.78 -9.67 -11.27
N ALA A 191 -29.08 -8.50 -11.85
CA ALA A 191 -28.99 -7.20 -11.18
C ALA A 191 -30.16 -7.05 -10.18
N ALA A 192 -30.13 -7.84 -9.11
CA ALA A 192 -31.14 -7.79 -8.07
C ALA A 192 -30.85 -6.65 -7.09
N TYR A 193 -31.90 -5.93 -6.70
CA TYR A 193 -31.78 -4.99 -5.60
C TYR A 193 -31.48 -5.78 -4.31
N PRO A 194 -30.43 -5.44 -3.53
CA PRO A 194 -29.87 -6.36 -2.55
C PRO A 194 -30.85 -6.81 -1.46
N PHE A 195 -31.76 -5.92 -1.03
CA PHE A 195 -32.69 -6.20 0.06
C PHE A 195 -34.07 -5.58 -0.21
N PRO A 196 -35.16 -6.37 -0.13
CA PRO A 196 -36.52 -5.85 -0.29
C PRO A 196 -36.94 -4.84 0.80
N SER A 197 -36.29 -4.89 1.97
CA SER A 197 -36.54 -3.98 3.10
C SER A 197 -35.85 -2.62 2.96
N TRP A 198 -35.12 -2.40 1.87
CA TRP A 198 -34.52 -1.12 1.57
C TRP A 198 -35.44 -0.28 0.69
N THR A 199 -35.46 1.02 0.92
CA THR A 199 -36.07 1.97 -0.02
C THR A 199 -35.31 1.91 -1.35
N LYS A 200 -35.85 2.50 -2.42
CA LYS A 200 -35.15 2.59 -3.71
C LYS A 200 -33.80 3.32 -3.67
N TRP A 201 -33.49 3.99 -2.56
CA TRP A 201 -32.26 4.76 -2.33
C TRP A 201 -31.26 4.06 -1.40
N GLY A 202 -31.59 2.86 -0.89
CA GLY A 202 -30.73 2.09 0.02
C GLY A 202 -30.92 2.43 1.50
N GLY A 203 -31.95 3.20 1.85
CA GLY A 203 -32.32 3.44 3.25
C GLY A 203 -33.09 2.26 3.85
N CYS A 204 -33.00 2.05 5.15
CA CYS A 204 -33.77 1.02 5.87
C CYS A 204 -35.24 1.46 5.99
N ALA A 205 -36.14 0.84 5.20
CA ALA A 205 -37.54 1.24 5.10
C ALA A 205 -38.29 1.13 6.44
N ASP A 206 -37.94 0.15 7.27
CA ASP A 206 -38.51 -0.08 8.59
C ASP A 206 -38.05 0.96 9.64
N ARG A 207 -37.11 1.84 9.27
CA ARG A 207 -36.51 2.83 10.17
C ARG A 207 -36.60 4.25 9.62
N LYS A 208 -37.80 4.81 9.66
CA LYS A 208 -38.03 6.22 9.34
C LYS A 208 -37.58 7.15 10.47
N LEU A 209 -36.61 8.01 10.20
CA LEU A 209 -36.05 8.93 11.21
C LEU A 209 -36.59 10.35 11.07
N ALA A 210 -37.00 10.76 9.88
CA ALA A 210 -37.51 12.11 9.60
C ALA A 210 -38.55 12.09 8.46
N PRO A 211 -39.29 13.18 8.23
CA PRO A 211 -39.97 13.39 6.95
C PRO A 211 -38.97 13.38 5.79
N GLY A 212 -39.38 12.84 4.65
CA GLY A 212 -38.57 12.86 3.43
C GLY A 212 -38.44 14.27 2.88
N THR A 213 -37.23 14.67 2.51
CA THR A 213 -36.93 15.99 1.93
C THR A 213 -36.78 15.92 0.41
N GLY A 214 -36.77 14.72 -0.17
CA GLY A 214 -36.40 14.50 -1.57
C GLY A 214 -34.89 14.43 -1.81
N PHE A 215 -34.06 14.61 -0.78
CA PHE A 215 -32.59 14.56 -0.85
C PHE A 215 -32.00 13.76 0.31
N PHE A 216 -30.80 13.20 0.12
CA PHE A 216 -30.02 12.70 1.25
C PHE A 216 -29.79 13.81 2.26
N SER A 217 -30.09 13.51 3.52
CA SER A 217 -30.13 14.50 4.60
C SER A 217 -29.52 13.94 5.88
N ARG A 218 -29.58 14.71 6.96
CA ARG A 218 -29.12 14.30 8.29
C ARG A 218 -30.27 14.37 9.29
N ALA A 219 -30.30 13.42 10.23
CA ALA A 219 -31.24 13.43 11.35
C ALA A 219 -30.52 13.12 12.67
N ARG A 220 -30.97 13.75 13.76
CA ARG A 220 -30.50 13.42 15.12
C ARG A 220 -31.61 12.69 15.88
N ARG A 221 -31.33 11.48 16.36
CA ARG A 221 -32.25 10.62 17.13
C ARG A 221 -31.47 9.88 18.21
N ASP A 222 -32.04 9.78 19.40
CA ASP A 222 -31.44 9.09 20.55
C ASP A 222 -29.99 9.51 20.84
N GLY A 223 -29.74 10.83 20.73
CA GLY A 223 -28.41 11.42 20.93
C GLY A 223 -27.41 11.22 19.78
N ARG A 224 -27.72 10.42 18.75
CA ARG A 224 -26.83 10.08 17.63
C ARG A 224 -27.21 10.79 16.33
N TRP A 225 -26.22 11.02 15.47
CA TRP A 225 -26.42 11.50 14.10
C TRP A 225 -26.56 10.34 13.14
N TYR A 226 -27.50 10.49 12.21
CA TYR A 226 -27.77 9.57 11.11
C TYR A 226 -27.77 10.35 9.80
N LEU A 227 -27.36 9.69 8.72
CA LEU A 227 -27.81 10.09 7.39
C LEU A 227 -29.22 9.54 7.17
N THR A 228 -30.02 10.26 6.40
CA THR A 228 -31.30 9.77 5.89
C THR A 228 -31.27 9.77 4.38
N ASP A 229 -31.99 8.82 3.81
CA ASP A 229 -32.30 8.83 2.38
C ASP A 229 -33.33 9.93 2.03
N PRO A 230 -33.63 10.14 0.74
CA PRO A 230 -34.65 11.09 0.29
C PRO A 230 -36.06 10.91 0.88
N GLU A 231 -36.41 9.71 1.36
CA GLU A 231 -37.72 9.39 1.97
C GLU A 231 -37.72 9.57 3.50
N GLY A 232 -36.56 9.93 4.07
CA GLY A 232 -36.36 10.17 5.50
C GLY A 232 -36.01 8.91 6.31
N CYS A 233 -35.71 7.80 5.64
CA CYS A 233 -35.33 6.53 6.24
C CYS A 233 -33.84 6.51 6.59
N ALA A 234 -33.47 5.78 7.64
CA ALA A 234 -32.08 5.67 8.09
C ALA A 234 -31.19 5.14 6.95
N PHE A 235 -30.10 5.82 6.68
CA PHE A 235 -29.16 5.47 5.60
C PHE A 235 -27.74 5.34 6.13
N PHE A 236 -27.01 4.36 5.60
CA PHE A 236 -25.58 4.18 5.87
C PHE A 236 -24.83 4.16 4.54
N SER A 237 -23.95 5.14 4.33
CA SER A 237 -23.17 5.26 3.10
C SER A 237 -22.00 4.29 3.15
N MET A 238 -22.12 3.19 2.40
CA MET A 238 -21.05 2.20 2.24
C MET A 238 -20.91 1.86 0.76
N GLY A 239 -19.69 1.91 0.25
CA GLY A 239 -19.38 1.56 -1.12
C GLY A 239 -17.88 1.66 -1.40
N PRO A 240 -17.41 1.13 -2.54
CA PRO A 240 -16.05 1.32 -2.97
C PRO A 240 -15.82 2.76 -3.46
N ASP A 241 -14.62 3.27 -3.20
CA ASP A 241 -14.12 4.48 -3.86
C ASP A 241 -13.55 4.14 -5.25
N CYS A 242 -13.22 5.15 -6.04
CA CYS A 242 -12.56 5.00 -7.36
C CYS A 242 -13.37 4.21 -8.40
N VAL A 243 -14.70 4.28 -8.36
CA VAL A 243 -15.58 3.67 -9.38
C VAL A 243 -15.54 4.47 -10.68
N VAL A 244 -14.59 4.13 -11.55
CA VAL A 244 -14.39 4.74 -12.87
C VAL A 244 -13.96 3.67 -13.87
N ALA A 245 -14.23 3.88 -15.16
CA ALA A 245 -13.83 2.97 -16.24
C ALA A 245 -12.33 3.05 -16.60
N ARG A 246 -11.49 3.56 -15.69
CA ARG A 246 -10.03 3.66 -15.87
C ARG A 246 -9.32 2.92 -14.75
N ALA A 247 -8.24 2.25 -15.12
CA ALA A 247 -7.29 1.66 -14.20
C ALA A 247 -5.89 2.09 -14.65
N ASP A 248 -5.36 3.11 -13.99
CA ASP A 248 -4.03 3.65 -14.30
C ASP A 248 -2.98 2.82 -13.56
N SER A 249 -1.97 2.33 -14.27
CA SER A 249 -0.85 1.57 -13.70
C SER A 249 0.47 2.28 -13.97
N ARG A 250 1.23 2.56 -12.91
CA ARG A 250 2.58 3.10 -13.04
C ARG A 250 3.57 1.97 -13.27
N ILE A 251 4.21 1.95 -14.42
CA ILE A 251 5.15 0.88 -14.82
C ILE A 251 6.62 1.29 -14.78
N ASP A 252 6.94 2.55 -14.44
CA ASP A 252 8.31 3.07 -14.45
C ASP A 252 9.26 2.18 -13.62
N GLY A 253 10.28 1.62 -14.27
CA GLY A 253 11.25 0.73 -13.64
C GLY A 253 10.79 -0.72 -13.49
N LEU A 254 9.51 -1.03 -13.71
CA LEU A 254 8.97 -2.39 -13.67
C LEU A 254 8.96 -3.06 -15.03
N GLU A 255 9.29 -2.36 -16.12
CA GLU A 255 9.12 -2.82 -17.50
C GLU A 255 9.80 -4.16 -17.77
N ASN A 256 10.96 -4.39 -17.16
CA ASN A 256 11.71 -5.63 -17.30
C ASN A 256 11.10 -6.80 -16.51
N LEU A 257 10.27 -6.51 -15.50
CA LEU A 257 9.57 -7.50 -14.68
C LEU A 257 8.21 -7.90 -15.27
N LEU A 258 7.73 -7.16 -16.28
CA LEU A 258 6.50 -7.47 -17.01
C LEU A 258 6.78 -8.50 -18.11
N ASP A 259 5.93 -9.50 -18.23
CA ASP A 259 6.00 -10.51 -19.29
C ASP A 259 5.88 -9.87 -20.69
N GLY A 260 5.00 -8.87 -20.81
CA GLY A 260 4.87 -8.07 -22.01
C GLY A 260 4.21 -6.72 -21.75
N LEU A 261 4.41 -5.82 -22.70
CA LEU A 261 3.71 -4.54 -22.78
C LEU A 261 3.03 -4.44 -24.14
N PRO A 262 1.82 -3.86 -24.25
CA PRO A 262 1.17 -3.61 -25.53
C PRO A 262 2.10 -2.84 -26.49
N PRO A 263 2.05 -3.08 -27.81
CA PRO A 263 2.87 -2.31 -28.75
C PRO A 263 2.54 -0.81 -28.65
N ARG A 264 3.52 0.05 -28.92
CA ARG A 264 3.32 1.51 -28.94
C ARG A 264 2.85 1.98 -30.32
N ASP A 265 1.74 1.42 -30.78
CA ASP A 265 1.09 1.79 -32.04
C ASP A 265 -0.18 2.64 -31.80
N ALA A 266 -0.81 3.10 -32.87
CA ALA A 266 -1.99 3.96 -32.78
C ALA A 266 -3.21 3.27 -32.11
N ALA A 267 -3.32 1.94 -32.22
CA ALA A 267 -4.43 1.20 -31.63
C ALA A 267 -4.30 1.09 -30.11
N HIS A 268 -3.07 1.12 -29.58
CA HIS A 268 -2.78 0.95 -28.16
C HIS A 268 -2.27 2.24 -27.49
N ALA A 269 -2.13 3.35 -28.24
CA ALA A 269 -1.60 4.61 -27.73
C ALA A 269 -2.30 5.10 -26.46
N PHE A 270 -3.62 4.88 -26.36
CA PHE A 270 -4.44 5.25 -25.21
C PHE A 270 -4.00 4.58 -23.89
N LEU A 271 -3.34 3.42 -23.95
CA LEU A 271 -2.82 2.69 -22.77
C LEU A 271 -1.57 3.35 -22.18
N TYR A 272 -0.93 4.26 -22.93
CA TYR A 272 0.31 4.94 -22.54
C TYR A 272 0.11 6.44 -22.27
N GLU A 273 -1.12 6.94 -22.36
CA GLU A 273 -1.42 8.33 -22.04
C GLU A 273 -1.19 8.58 -20.55
N SER A 274 -0.27 9.50 -20.23
CA SER A 274 -0.07 9.90 -18.82
C SER A 274 -1.33 10.59 -18.30
N PRO A 275 -1.86 10.20 -17.12
CA PRO A 275 -2.97 10.93 -16.53
C PRO A 275 -2.55 12.40 -16.36
N ARG A 276 -3.43 13.34 -16.75
CA ARG A 276 -3.18 14.80 -16.69
C ARG A 276 -2.88 15.34 -15.29
N ARG A 277 -2.87 14.49 -14.26
CA ARG A 277 -2.34 14.72 -12.92
C ARG A 277 -1.83 13.40 -12.36
N ALA A 278 -0.52 13.20 -12.36
CA ALA A 278 0.10 12.22 -11.47
C ALA A 278 0.24 12.88 -10.09
N PHE A 279 -0.30 12.24 -9.05
CA PHE A 279 -0.08 12.62 -7.66
C PHE A 279 1.27 12.12 -7.16
#